data_AF-A0A7S3RYZ9-F1
#
_entry.id   AF-A0A7S3RYZ9-F1
#
_cell.length_a   1.000
_cell.length_b   1.000
_cell.length_c   1.000
_cell.angle_alpha   90.00
_cell.angle_beta   90.00
_cell.angle_gamma   90.00
#
_symmetry.space_group_name_H-M   'P 1'
#
loop_
_entity.id
_entity.type
_entity.pdbx_description
1 polymer ?
#
loop_
_entity_poly.entity_id
_entity_poly.type
_entity_poly.pdbx_seq_one_letter_code
_entity_poly.pdbx_strand_id
1 'polypeptide(L)'
;GEGEEEGEEEEEFKLLSAAWELLGSEEKRRQYDSLDYFNDALPTAFRPRADDPGRFFRVFGPVFARQAKFSVARPVPSVGDDETPLEEVQRFYAFWTRFRSWRDFSLLAEYDTAEAEDREERRWMQRQNKNEVERLKRSEMRRLMSAVELAQENDPRLHRAKEERAAERELQRRRKEEALAAEKRAKAEAAEQARAAEAAAAAAAAERASKDSDKAAAKREKEKARSALKKARKELKSLGEEGAAWRARASDLEAVASGLPLVEIEALHATLSAGDDAAGTDALEAALRKVLG
;
A
#
# COMPACT_ATOMS: atom_id res chain seq x y z
N GLY A 1 -0.11 29.88 -88.05
CA GLY A 1 0.67 28.91 -88.83
C GLY A 1 2.10 28.97 -88.36
N GLU A 2 3.05 29.28 -89.24
CA GLU A 2 4.49 29.28 -88.90
C GLU A 2 4.90 30.31 -87.82
N GLY A 3 4.32 31.52 -87.81
CA GLY A 3 4.62 32.53 -86.78
C GLY A 3 3.94 32.32 -85.42
N GLU A 4 2.96 31.39 -85.35
CA GLU A 4 2.41 30.93 -84.06
C GLU A 4 3.27 29.79 -83.51
N GLU A 5 3.74 28.87 -84.37
CA GLU A 5 4.66 27.79 -84.00
C GLU A 5 6.03 28.30 -83.52
N GLU A 6 6.65 29.30 -84.18
CA GLU A 6 7.92 29.89 -83.70
C GLU A 6 7.78 30.60 -82.34
N GLY A 7 6.62 31.20 -82.06
CA GLY A 7 6.32 31.81 -80.76
C GLY A 7 6.14 30.78 -79.66
N GLU A 8 5.49 29.66 -79.97
CA GLU A 8 5.34 28.51 -79.07
C GLU A 8 6.70 27.87 -78.74
N GLU A 9 7.58 27.67 -79.74
CA GLU A 9 8.92 27.12 -79.52
C GLU A 9 9.80 28.02 -78.63
N GLU A 10 9.72 29.34 -78.79
CA GLU A 10 10.42 30.26 -77.90
C GLU A 10 9.90 30.23 -76.46
N GLU A 11 8.58 30.11 -76.27
CA GLU A 11 7.96 29.97 -74.96
C GLU A 11 8.35 28.65 -74.29
N GLU A 12 8.34 27.54 -75.04
CA GLU A 12 8.80 26.23 -74.59
C GLU A 12 10.27 26.27 -74.17
N PHE A 13 11.14 26.92 -74.96
CA PHE A 13 12.55 27.06 -74.61
C PHE A 13 12.78 27.91 -73.35
N LYS A 14 12.00 28.99 -73.18
CA LYS A 14 12.02 29.83 -71.96
C LYS A 14 11.58 29.03 -70.73
N LEU A 15 10.50 28.25 -70.86
CA LEU A 15 10.01 27.37 -69.79
C LEU A 15 11.03 26.28 -69.44
N LEU A 16 11.65 25.66 -70.44
CA LEU A 16 12.66 24.62 -70.24
C LEU A 16 13.91 25.18 -69.55
N SER A 17 14.36 26.36 -69.94
CA SER A 17 15.50 27.05 -69.33
C SER A 17 15.21 27.41 -67.87
N ALA A 18 14.03 27.97 -67.59
CA ALA A 18 13.60 28.27 -66.22
C ALA A 18 13.47 27.00 -65.36
N ALA A 19 12.93 25.91 -65.92
CA ALA A 19 12.83 24.62 -65.23
C ALA A 19 14.22 24.05 -64.90
N TRP A 20 15.18 24.14 -65.83
CA TRP A 20 16.56 23.72 -65.58
C TRP A 20 17.24 24.56 -64.50
N GLU A 21 17.03 25.87 -64.48
CA GLU A 21 17.60 26.74 -63.44
C GLU A 21 17.03 26.48 -62.04
N LEU A 22 15.74 26.08 -61.96
CA LEU A 22 15.03 25.80 -60.71
C LEU A 22 15.29 24.38 -60.19
N LEU A 23 15.31 23.38 -61.08
CA LEU A 23 15.44 21.96 -60.71
C LEU A 23 16.88 21.44 -60.83
N GLY A 24 17.77 22.19 -61.47
CA GLY A 24 19.14 21.76 -61.78
C GLY A 24 20.07 21.73 -60.57
N SER A 25 19.80 22.54 -59.52
CA SER A 25 20.54 22.47 -58.26
C SER A 25 19.73 21.77 -57.17
N GLU A 26 20.40 20.96 -56.35
CA GLU A 26 19.73 20.25 -55.24
C GLU A 26 19.07 21.22 -54.25
N GLU A 27 19.70 22.37 -54.00
CA GLU A 27 19.17 23.39 -53.10
C GLU A 27 17.87 24.01 -53.64
N LYS A 28 17.87 24.47 -54.89
CA LYS A 28 16.67 25.07 -55.51
C LYS A 28 15.57 24.02 -55.72
N ARG A 29 15.94 22.79 -56.05
CA ARG A 29 15.00 21.66 -56.10
C ARG A 29 14.36 21.39 -54.75
N ARG A 30 15.10 21.43 -53.65
CA ARG A 30 14.52 21.29 -52.30
C ARG A 30 13.58 22.43 -51.96
N GLN A 31 13.91 23.66 -52.33
CA GLN A 31 13.03 24.81 -52.15
C GLN A 31 11.74 24.64 -52.94
N TYR A 32 11.84 24.20 -54.19
CA TYR A 32 10.68 23.88 -55.02
C TYR A 32 9.84 22.75 -54.42
N ASP A 33 10.45 21.61 -54.08
CA ASP A 33 9.78 20.43 -53.49
C ASP A 33 9.11 20.74 -52.14
N SER A 34 9.51 21.84 -51.48
CA SER A 34 8.93 22.31 -50.21
C SER A 34 7.67 23.15 -50.38
N LEU A 35 7.45 23.70 -51.58
CA LEU A 35 6.31 24.56 -51.95
C LEU A 35 5.37 23.94 -52.98
N ASP A 36 5.86 22.95 -53.74
CA ASP A 36 5.10 22.17 -54.70
C ASP A 36 3.80 21.60 -54.09
N TYR A 37 2.87 21.12 -54.93
CA TYR A 37 1.52 20.64 -54.60
C TYR A 37 1.51 19.51 -53.55
N PHE A 38 1.77 19.87 -52.30
CA PHE A 38 1.78 19.01 -51.14
C PHE A 38 0.57 19.32 -50.28
N ASN A 39 -0.10 18.26 -49.84
CA ASN A 39 -1.22 18.40 -48.93
C ASN A 39 -0.73 18.63 -47.49
N ASP A 40 -0.56 19.91 -47.13
CA ASP A 40 -0.19 20.41 -45.81
C ASP A 40 -1.33 20.36 -44.77
N ALA A 41 -2.46 19.69 -45.07
CA ALA A 41 -3.53 19.50 -44.11
C ALA A 41 -3.10 18.55 -42.99
N LEU A 42 -3.07 19.09 -41.78
CA LEU A 42 -2.85 18.38 -40.53
C LEU A 42 -4.15 18.38 -39.71
N PRO A 43 -4.52 17.26 -39.06
CA PRO A 43 -5.65 17.24 -38.14
C PRO A 43 -5.42 18.23 -36.99
N THR A 44 -6.35 19.17 -36.80
CA THR A 44 -6.34 20.12 -35.68
C THR A 44 -7.18 19.64 -34.50
N ALA A 45 -8.11 18.73 -34.75
CA ALA A 45 -8.93 18.10 -33.74
C ALA A 45 -9.21 16.65 -34.14
N PHE A 46 -9.24 15.78 -33.15
CA PHE A 46 -9.63 14.39 -33.30
C PHE A 46 -10.56 14.02 -32.17
N ARG A 47 -11.64 13.31 -32.49
CA ARG A 47 -12.52 12.69 -31.51
C ARG A 47 -12.49 11.18 -31.73
N PRO A 48 -12.09 10.39 -30.71
CA PRO A 48 -12.16 8.94 -30.80
C PRO A 48 -13.62 8.51 -30.89
N ARG A 49 -13.83 7.40 -31.59
CA ARG A 49 -15.14 6.79 -31.81
C ARG A 49 -15.05 5.33 -31.38
N ALA A 50 -15.88 4.93 -30.42
CA ALA A 50 -15.89 3.56 -29.91
C ALA A 50 -16.34 2.55 -30.97
N ASP A 51 -17.18 2.99 -31.91
CA ASP A 51 -17.66 2.23 -33.07
C ASP A 51 -16.61 2.03 -34.17
N ASP A 52 -15.52 2.81 -34.16
CA ASP A 52 -14.48 2.77 -35.19
C ASP A 52 -13.07 2.96 -34.62
N PRO A 53 -12.48 1.92 -33.98
CA PRO A 53 -11.10 1.97 -33.48
C PRO A 53 -10.07 2.23 -34.58
N GLY A 54 -10.35 1.76 -35.80
CA GLY A 54 -9.51 1.96 -36.98
C GLY A 54 -9.44 3.41 -37.47
N ARG A 55 -10.35 4.29 -37.01
CA ARG A 55 -10.41 5.71 -37.40
C ARG A 55 -9.09 6.43 -37.17
N PHE A 56 -8.42 6.13 -36.06
CA PHE A 56 -7.14 6.74 -35.70
C PHE A 56 -6.11 6.54 -36.81
N PHE A 57 -5.88 5.29 -37.21
CA PHE A 57 -4.90 4.93 -38.24
C PHE A 57 -5.26 5.50 -39.61
N ARG A 58 -6.56 5.56 -39.96
CA ARG A 58 -7.01 6.16 -41.22
C ARG A 58 -6.82 7.67 -41.29
N VAL A 59 -6.94 8.38 -40.16
CA VAL A 59 -6.74 9.84 -40.12
C VAL A 59 -5.26 10.18 -40.03
N PHE A 60 -4.53 9.59 -39.09
CA PHE A 60 -3.15 9.96 -38.80
C PHE A 60 -2.12 9.23 -39.66
N GLY A 61 -2.39 8.00 -40.09
CA GLY A 61 -1.45 7.22 -40.92
C GLY A 61 -1.05 7.93 -42.21
N PRO A 62 -2.02 8.36 -43.05
CA PRO A 62 -1.71 9.12 -44.26
C PRO A 62 -0.99 10.45 -43.97
N VAL A 63 -1.30 11.10 -42.85
CA VAL A 63 -0.67 12.37 -42.45
C VAL A 63 0.81 12.17 -42.17
N PHE A 64 1.16 11.20 -41.33
CA PHE A 64 2.55 10.89 -41.01
C PHE A 64 3.32 10.34 -42.21
N ALA A 65 2.68 9.53 -43.05
CA ALA A 65 3.28 9.05 -44.29
C ALA A 65 3.61 10.19 -45.27
N ARG A 66 2.73 11.18 -45.41
CA ARG A 66 2.99 12.38 -46.22
C ARG A 66 4.15 13.19 -45.64
N GLN A 67 4.13 13.45 -44.33
CA GLN A 67 5.15 14.26 -43.67
C GLN A 67 6.53 13.56 -43.63
N ALA A 68 6.57 12.23 -43.72
CA ALA A 68 7.80 11.45 -43.79
C ALA A 68 8.69 11.83 -44.98
N LYS A 69 8.10 12.33 -46.09
CA LYS A 69 8.82 12.86 -47.26
C LYS A 69 9.90 13.86 -46.84
N PHE A 70 9.55 14.72 -45.89
CA PHE A 70 10.37 15.84 -45.46
C PHE A 70 11.39 15.50 -44.36
N SER A 71 11.50 14.23 -43.95
CA SER A 71 12.44 13.87 -42.88
C SER A 71 13.89 13.88 -43.35
N VAL A 72 14.75 14.49 -42.54
CA VAL A 72 16.21 14.38 -42.66
C VAL A 72 16.70 12.99 -42.26
N ALA A 73 16.07 12.39 -41.24
CA ALA A 73 16.48 11.10 -40.68
C ALA A 73 15.69 9.95 -41.34
N ARG A 74 16.39 8.88 -41.73
CA ARG A 74 15.80 7.66 -42.29
C ARG A 74 16.38 6.43 -41.58
N PRO A 75 15.62 5.33 -41.42
CA PRO A 75 14.23 5.15 -41.86
C PRO A 75 13.21 5.88 -40.97
N VAL A 76 12.09 6.30 -41.56
CA VAL A 76 10.98 6.94 -40.83
C VAL A 76 10.05 5.84 -40.29
N PRO A 77 9.80 5.75 -38.97
CA PRO A 77 8.89 4.75 -38.41
C PRO A 77 7.46 5.00 -38.87
N SER A 78 6.76 3.92 -39.22
CA SER A 78 5.33 3.96 -39.57
C SER A 78 4.46 4.06 -38.32
N VAL A 79 3.21 4.53 -38.48
CA VAL A 79 2.25 4.58 -37.37
C VAL A 79 1.84 3.17 -36.88
N GLY A 80 1.98 2.16 -37.75
CA GLY A 80 1.56 0.79 -37.50
C GLY A 80 0.05 0.59 -37.55
N ASP A 81 -0.41 -0.44 -36.83
CA ASP A 81 -1.80 -0.85 -36.65
C ASP A 81 -2.13 -0.97 -35.14
N ASP A 82 -3.33 -1.47 -34.81
CA ASP A 82 -3.79 -1.61 -33.43
C ASP A 82 -3.02 -2.67 -32.63
N GLU A 83 -2.39 -3.63 -33.31
CA GLU A 83 -1.64 -4.74 -32.71
C GLU A 83 -0.13 -4.43 -32.57
N THR A 84 0.30 -3.26 -33.07
CA THR A 84 1.70 -2.84 -33.02
C THR A 84 2.20 -2.77 -31.58
N PRO A 85 3.36 -3.39 -31.25
CA PRO A 85 3.88 -3.40 -29.89
C PRO A 85 4.10 -2.00 -29.33
N LEU A 86 3.80 -1.81 -28.04
CA LEU A 86 3.92 -0.50 -27.37
C LEU A 86 5.34 0.11 -27.50
N GLU A 87 6.37 -0.73 -27.55
CA GLU A 87 7.75 -0.27 -27.78
C GLU A 87 7.94 0.39 -29.14
N GLU A 88 7.33 -0.14 -30.19
CA GLU A 88 7.36 0.45 -31.53
C GLU A 88 6.59 1.75 -31.57
N VAL A 89 5.43 1.81 -30.90
CA VAL A 89 4.64 3.03 -30.73
C VAL A 89 5.48 4.11 -30.02
N GLN A 90 6.20 3.75 -28.96
CA GLN A 90 7.09 4.68 -28.26
C GLN A 90 8.24 5.16 -29.15
N ARG A 91 8.87 4.26 -29.94
CA ARG A 91 9.91 4.62 -30.91
C ARG A 91 9.37 5.58 -31.99
N PHE A 92 8.15 5.34 -32.47
CA PHE A 92 7.45 6.22 -33.41
C PHE A 92 7.28 7.62 -32.84
N TYR A 93 6.71 7.77 -31.64
CA TYR A 93 6.54 9.10 -31.03
C TYR A 93 7.88 9.75 -30.64
N ALA A 94 8.89 8.98 -30.24
CA ALA A 94 10.23 9.50 -29.97
C ALA A 94 10.91 10.05 -31.23
N PHE A 95 10.64 9.46 -32.39
CA PHE A 95 11.11 9.98 -33.68
C PHE A 95 10.40 11.28 -34.04
N TRP A 96 9.06 11.30 -33.98
CA TRP A 96 8.26 12.45 -34.41
C TRP A 96 8.40 13.66 -33.48
N THR A 97 8.61 13.47 -32.18
CA THR A 97 8.93 14.56 -31.23
C THR A 97 10.32 15.18 -31.49
N ARG A 98 11.22 14.45 -32.14
CA ARG A 98 12.57 14.91 -32.54
C ARG A 98 12.68 15.12 -34.05
N PHE A 99 11.54 15.30 -34.73
CA PHE A 99 11.50 15.38 -36.18
C PHE A 99 12.32 16.57 -36.69
N ARG A 100 13.18 16.29 -37.68
CA ARG A 100 13.96 17.31 -38.39
C ARG A 100 13.52 17.31 -39.85
N SER A 101 13.01 18.46 -40.30
CA SER A 101 12.57 18.66 -41.67
C SER A 101 13.71 19.20 -42.53
N TRP A 102 13.86 18.70 -43.75
CA TRP A 102 14.74 19.31 -44.75
C TRP A 102 14.03 20.42 -45.56
N ARG A 103 12.74 20.68 -45.32
CA ARG A 103 11.97 21.71 -46.05
C ARG A 103 12.67 23.06 -45.98
N ASP A 104 12.68 23.75 -47.12
CA ASP A 104 13.19 25.10 -47.24
C ASP A 104 12.14 26.04 -47.83
N PHE A 105 11.94 27.18 -47.17
CA PHE A 105 10.91 28.17 -47.53
C PHE A 105 11.54 29.44 -48.11
N SER A 106 12.80 29.37 -48.56
CA SER A 106 13.54 30.51 -49.10
C SER A 106 12.89 31.14 -50.33
N LEU A 107 12.15 30.36 -51.13
CA LEU A 107 11.36 30.87 -52.27
C LEU A 107 10.14 31.70 -51.85
N LEU A 108 9.70 31.65 -50.58
CA LEU A 108 8.64 32.51 -50.05
C LEU A 108 9.19 33.82 -49.46
N ALA A 109 10.51 34.03 -49.50
CA ALA A 109 11.11 35.24 -48.97
C ALA A 109 10.78 36.44 -49.87
N GLU A 110 10.51 37.59 -49.25
CA GLU A 110 9.95 38.76 -49.92
C GLU A 110 10.97 39.53 -50.76
N TYR A 111 12.23 39.62 -50.32
CA TYR A 111 13.21 40.50 -50.94
C TYR A 111 14.09 39.76 -51.96
N ASP A 112 14.21 40.30 -53.18
CA ASP A 112 15.24 39.84 -54.12
C ASP A 112 16.58 40.54 -53.85
N THR A 113 17.56 39.77 -53.38
CA THR A 113 18.90 40.30 -53.08
C THR A 113 19.68 40.75 -54.31
N ALA A 114 19.25 40.37 -55.52
CA ALA A 114 19.82 40.82 -56.78
C ALA A 114 19.43 42.27 -57.12
N GLU A 115 18.30 42.76 -56.61
CA GLU A 115 17.79 44.12 -56.84
C GLU A 115 18.39 45.18 -55.91
N ALA A 116 19.17 44.76 -54.90
CA ALA A 116 19.78 45.68 -53.93
C ALA A 116 20.78 46.65 -54.58
N GLU A 117 20.63 47.94 -54.29
CA GLU A 117 21.43 49.04 -54.83
C GLU A 117 22.83 49.12 -54.19
N ASP A 118 22.93 48.79 -52.88
CA ASP A 118 24.19 48.79 -52.14
C ASP A 118 24.37 47.52 -51.27
N ARG A 119 25.62 47.27 -50.85
CA ARG A 119 26.01 46.16 -49.98
C ARG A 119 25.25 46.14 -48.66
N GLU A 120 24.98 47.31 -48.07
CA GLU A 120 24.24 47.40 -46.80
C GLU A 120 22.78 46.96 -46.97
N GLU A 121 22.13 47.41 -48.05
CA GLU A 121 20.79 47.01 -48.42
C GLU A 121 20.72 45.50 -48.69
N ARG A 122 21.66 44.96 -49.46
CA ARG A 122 21.74 43.51 -49.70
C ARG A 122 21.83 42.71 -48.40
N ARG A 123 22.65 43.16 -47.45
CA ARG A 123 22.79 42.53 -46.12
C ARG A 123 21.51 42.66 -45.28
N TRP A 124 20.79 43.76 -45.41
CA TRP A 124 19.51 43.94 -44.74
C TRP A 124 18.44 43.00 -45.34
N MET A 125 18.31 42.95 -46.67
CA MET A 125 17.41 42.03 -47.39
C MET A 125 17.68 40.56 -47.03
N GLN A 126 18.95 40.13 -47.04
CA GLN A 126 19.34 38.78 -46.60
C GLN A 126 18.92 38.47 -45.16
N ARG A 127 19.03 39.44 -44.24
CA ARG A 127 18.60 39.28 -42.85
C ARG A 127 17.08 39.19 -42.74
N GLN A 128 16.33 40.01 -43.48
CA GLN A 128 14.87 39.91 -43.50
C GLN A 128 14.40 38.56 -44.04
N ASN A 129 14.94 38.12 -45.18
CA ASN A 129 14.64 36.82 -45.77
C ASN A 129 14.95 35.69 -44.80
N LYS A 130 16.13 35.71 -44.17
CA LYS A 130 16.50 34.70 -43.17
C LYS A 130 15.51 34.65 -42.00
N ASN A 131 15.13 35.81 -41.45
CA ASN A 131 14.19 35.89 -40.35
C ASN A 131 12.80 35.34 -40.73
N GLU A 132 12.34 35.66 -41.94
CA GLU A 132 11.04 35.21 -42.46
C GLU A 132 11.02 33.70 -42.71
N VAL A 133 12.07 33.17 -43.35
CA VAL A 133 12.24 31.72 -43.53
C VAL A 133 12.30 31.00 -42.19
N GLU A 134 13.04 31.50 -41.21
CA GLU A 134 13.07 30.94 -39.86
C GLU A 134 11.72 31.02 -39.15
N ARG A 135 10.93 32.07 -39.40
CA ARG A 135 9.56 32.21 -38.88
C ARG A 135 8.64 31.14 -39.48
N LEU A 136 8.70 30.93 -40.80
CA LEU A 136 7.92 29.90 -41.50
C LEU A 136 8.31 28.50 -41.05
N LYS A 137 9.62 28.19 -40.96
CA LYS A 137 10.13 26.91 -40.44
C LYS A 137 9.63 26.64 -39.02
N ARG A 138 9.67 27.65 -38.13
CA ARG A 138 9.15 27.53 -36.76
C ARG A 138 7.64 27.34 -36.72
N SER A 139 6.89 28.03 -37.58
CA SER A 139 5.44 27.88 -37.68
C SER A 139 5.05 26.46 -38.11
N GLU A 140 5.69 25.95 -39.15
CA GLU A 140 5.42 24.61 -39.67
C GLU A 140 5.81 23.52 -38.66
N MET A 141 6.97 23.64 -38.01
CA MET A 141 7.36 22.71 -36.96
C MET A 141 6.36 22.71 -35.80
N ARG A 142 5.85 23.87 -35.39
CA ARG A 142 4.81 23.96 -34.36
C ARG A 142 3.52 23.27 -34.80
N ARG A 143 3.07 23.48 -36.04
CA ARG A 143 1.89 22.79 -36.59
C ARG A 143 2.06 21.26 -36.56
N LEU A 144 3.23 20.77 -36.96
CA LEU A 144 3.54 19.34 -36.91
C LEU A 144 3.57 18.82 -35.48
N MET A 145 4.24 19.51 -34.54
CA MET A 145 4.27 19.12 -33.13
C MET A 145 2.87 19.05 -32.53
N SER A 146 2.00 20.02 -32.78
CA SER A 146 0.61 19.98 -32.30
C SER A 146 -0.17 18.80 -32.89
N ALA A 147 0.08 18.41 -34.13
CA ALA A 147 -0.53 17.21 -34.71
C ALA A 147 0.02 15.91 -34.08
N VAL A 148 1.31 15.88 -33.71
CA VAL A 148 1.93 14.76 -32.98
C VAL A 148 1.34 14.64 -31.58
N GLU A 149 1.22 15.75 -30.86
CA GLU A 149 0.59 15.80 -29.53
C GLU A 149 -0.86 15.30 -29.60
N LEU A 150 -1.64 15.82 -30.55
CA LEU A 150 -3.02 15.38 -30.77
C LEU A 150 -3.09 13.88 -31.08
N ALA A 151 -2.17 13.36 -31.90
CA ALA A 151 -2.11 11.93 -32.17
C ALA A 151 -1.78 11.12 -30.91
N GLN A 152 -0.81 11.57 -30.11
CA GLN A 152 -0.36 10.90 -28.90
C GLN A 152 -1.46 10.87 -27.82
N GLU A 153 -2.22 11.96 -27.70
CA GLU A 153 -3.34 12.08 -26.77
C GLU A 153 -4.53 11.20 -27.12
N ASN A 154 -4.65 10.77 -28.39
CA ASN A 154 -5.81 10.03 -28.89
C ASN A 154 -5.46 8.62 -29.42
N ASP A 155 -4.22 8.16 -29.24
CA ASP A 155 -3.79 6.83 -29.71
C ASP A 155 -4.41 5.73 -28.81
N PRO A 156 -5.23 4.82 -29.36
CA PRO A 156 -5.89 3.77 -28.58
C PRO A 156 -4.89 2.86 -27.84
N ARG A 157 -3.70 2.63 -28.40
CA ARG A 157 -2.67 1.77 -27.80
C ARG A 157 -2.08 2.41 -26.55
N LEU A 158 -1.86 3.73 -26.58
CA LEU A 158 -1.37 4.48 -25.43
C LEU A 158 -2.44 4.58 -24.33
N HIS A 159 -3.72 4.71 -24.71
CA HIS A 159 -4.82 4.65 -23.76
C HIS A 159 -4.91 3.30 -23.06
N ARG A 160 -4.92 2.19 -23.81
CA ARG A 160 -4.89 0.82 -23.24
C ARG A 160 -3.72 0.64 -22.27
N ALA A 161 -2.51 1.01 -22.70
CA ALA A 161 -1.33 0.91 -21.84
C ALA A 161 -1.40 1.80 -20.58
N LYS A 162 -2.05 2.97 -20.66
CA LYS A 162 -2.25 3.85 -19.51
C LYS A 162 -3.26 3.26 -18.52
N GLU A 163 -4.35 2.68 -19.03
CA GLU A 163 -5.37 1.99 -18.22
C GLU A 163 -4.81 0.75 -17.54
N GLU A 164 -4.07 -0.09 -18.27
CA GLU A 164 -3.38 -1.27 -17.71
C GLU A 164 -2.42 -0.88 -16.59
N ARG A 165 -1.56 0.13 -16.83
CA ARG A 165 -0.64 0.64 -15.80
C ARG A 165 -1.37 1.22 -14.59
N ALA A 166 -2.54 1.85 -14.79
CA ALA A 166 -3.34 2.36 -13.70
C ALA A 166 -3.97 1.21 -12.89
N ALA A 167 -4.49 0.19 -13.55
CA ALA A 167 -5.06 -1.00 -12.93
C ALA A 167 -4.00 -1.80 -12.14
N GLU A 168 -2.80 -1.98 -12.71
CA GLU A 168 -1.67 -2.61 -12.01
C GLU A 168 -1.28 -1.83 -10.75
N ARG A 169 -1.18 -0.49 -10.85
CA ARG A 169 -0.89 0.36 -9.69
C ARG A 169 -1.96 0.26 -8.62
N GLU A 170 -3.24 0.20 -9.01
CA GLU A 170 -4.33 0.02 -8.06
C GLU A 170 -4.29 -1.35 -7.39
N LEU A 171 -4.06 -2.42 -8.16
CA LEU A 171 -3.91 -3.77 -7.61
C LEU A 171 -2.74 -3.85 -6.64
N GLN A 172 -1.61 -3.23 -6.97
CA GLN A 172 -0.45 -3.16 -6.07
C GLN A 172 -0.75 -2.35 -4.80
N ARG A 173 -1.53 -1.26 -4.91
CA ARG A 173 -1.98 -0.49 -3.75
C ARG A 173 -2.89 -1.34 -2.85
N ARG A 174 -3.89 -2.02 -3.41
CA ARG A 174 -4.82 -2.90 -2.67
C ARG A 174 -4.07 -4.05 -1.99
N ARG A 175 -3.13 -4.70 -2.68
CA ARG A 175 -2.28 -5.75 -2.09
C ARG A 175 -1.45 -5.24 -0.90
N LYS A 176 -0.90 -4.03 -0.99
CA LYS A 176 -0.16 -3.41 0.12
C LYS A 176 -1.08 -3.06 1.30
N GLU A 177 -2.27 -2.53 1.03
CA GLU A 177 -3.27 -2.22 2.05
C GLU A 177 -3.77 -3.48 2.77
N GLU A 178 -4.06 -4.55 2.03
CA GLU A 178 -4.45 -5.85 2.59
C GLU A 178 -3.34 -6.47 3.42
N ALA A 179 -2.08 -6.42 2.96
CA ALA A 179 -0.93 -6.89 3.72
C ALA A 179 -0.75 -6.12 5.04
N LEU A 180 -0.87 -4.79 5.00
CA LEU A 180 -0.79 -3.96 6.20
C LEU A 180 -1.96 -4.21 7.17
N ALA A 181 -3.17 -4.42 6.64
CA ALA A 181 -4.34 -4.76 7.44
C ALA A 181 -4.20 -6.14 8.10
N ALA A 182 -3.69 -7.13 7.38
CA ALA A 182 -3.40 -8.46 7.90
C ALA A 182 -2.32 -8.41 8.99
N GLU A 183 -1.25 -7.64 8.79
CA GLU A 183 -0.21 -7.44 9.81
C GLU A 183 -0.76 -6.78 11.08
N LYS A 184 -1.62 -5.76 10.93
CA LYS A 184 -2.28 -5.11 12.07
C LYS A 184 -3.22 -6.07 12.82
N ARG A 185 -3.98 -6.90 12.10
CA ARG A 185 -4.85 -7.92 12.71
C ARG A 185 -4.03 -8.97 13.46
N ALA A 186 -2.97 -9.50 12.84
CA ALA A 186 -2.08 -10.46 13.48
C ALA A 186 -1.41 -9.88 14.74
N LYS A 187 -0.98 -8.61 14.71
CA LYS A 187 -0.44 -7.92 15.89
C LYS A 187 -1.49 -7.71 16.98
N ALA A 188 -2.73 -7.38 16.62
CA ALA A 188 -3.82 -7.22 17.58
C ALA A 188 -4.21 -8.56 18.24
N GLU A 189 -4.34 -9.63 17.44
CA GLU A 189 -4.61 -10.99 17.93
C GLU A 189 -3.49 -11.50 18.83
N ALA A 190 -2.22 -11.29 18.46
CA ALA A 190 -1.08 -11.66 19.29
C ALA A 190 -1.07 -10.88 20.63
N ALA A 191 -1.41 -9.58 20.60
CA ALA A 191 -1.51 -8.77 21.81
C ALA A 191 -2.67 -9.22 22.72
N GLU A 192 -3.81 -9.60 22.14
CA GLU A 192 -4.95 -10.13 22.88
C GLU A 192 -4.62 -11.49 23.51
N GLN A 193 -4.00 -12.40 22.76
CA GLN A 193 -3.55 -13.70 23.28
C GLN A 193 -2.53 -13.52 24.41
N ALA A 194 -1.60 -12.57 24.30
CA ALA A 194 -0.65 -12.26 25.35
C ALA A 194 -1.35 -11.74 26.62
N ARG A 195 -2.33 -10.82 26.49
CA ARG A 195 -3.12 -10.33 27.63
C ARG A 195 -3.97 -11.43 28.26
N ALA A 196 -4.58 -12.31 27.47
CA ALA A 196 -5.37 -13.43 27.96
C ALA A 196 -4.50 -14.44 28.72
N ALA A 197 -3.29 -14.73 28.21
CA ALA A 197 -2.33 -15.61 28.88
C ALA A 197 -1.85 -15.01 30.22
N GLU A 198 -1.57 -13.70 30.26
CA GLU A 198 -1.19 -12.99 31.48
C GLU A 198 -2.33 -12.99 32.52
N ALA A 199 -3.56 -12.70 32.09
CA ALA A 199 -4.74 -12.74 32.96
C ALA A 199 -5.00 -14.15 33.51
N ALA A 200 -4.85 -15.19 32.68
CA ALA A 200 -5.00 -16.59 33.10
C ALA A 200 -3.90 -17.00 34.11
N ALA A 201 -2.66 -16.57 33.88
CA ALA A 201 -1.55 -16.82 34.80
C ALA A 201 -1.78 -16.10 36.15
N ALA A 202 -2.25 -14.86 36.13
CA ALA A 202 -2.58 -14.10 37.34
C ALA A 202 -3.74 -14.74 38.11
N ALA A 203 -4.81 -15.19 37.42
CA ALA A 203 -5.93 -15.89 38.05
C ALA A 203 -5.49 -17.22 38.68
N ALA A 204 -4.67 -18.02 37.98
CA ALA A 204 -4.14 -19.27 38.51
C ALA A 204 -3.21 -19.05 39.72
N ALA A 205 -2.42 -17.97 39.72
CA ALA A 205 -1.59 -17.58 40.87
C ALA A 205 -2.45 -17.16 42.07
N ALA A 206 -3.50 -16.36 41.86
CA ALA A 206 -4.44 -15.96 42.90
C ALA A 206 -5.19 -17.16 43.50
N GLU A 207 -5.63 -18.11 42.66
CA GLU A 207 -6.30 -19.32 43.12
C GLU A 207 -5.36 -20.19 43.98
N ARG A 208 -4.10 -20.37 43.55
CA ARG A 208 -3.09 -21.09 44.36
C ARG A 208 -2.84 -20.40 45.70
N ALA A 209 -2.70 -19.06 45.71
CA ALA A 209 -2.52 -18.30 46.93
C ALA A 209 -3.71 -18.46 47.90
N SER A 210 -4.95 -18.46 47.39
CA SER A 210 -6.14 -18.70 48.23
C SER A 210 -6.18 -20.13 48.80
N LYS A 211 -5.89 -21.15 47.99
CA LYS A 211 -5.84 -22.54 48.46
C LYS A 211 -4.75 -22.76 49.51
N ASP A 212 -3.61 -22.10 49.36
CA ASP A 212 -2.52 -22.17 50.34
C ASP A 212 -2.87 -21.41 51.63
N SER A 213 -3.57 -20.26 51.56
CA SER A 213 -4.08 -19.57 52.75
C SER A 213 -5.13 -20.39 53.49
N ASP A 214 -6.05 -21.04 52.76
CA ASP A 214 -7.11 -21.87 53.34
C ASP A 214 -6.52 -23.11 54.02
N LYS A 215 -5.53 -23.76 53.40
CA LYS A 215 -4.78 -24.87 54.02
C LYS A 215 -4.02 -24.41 55.27
N ALA A 216 -3.40 -23.24 55.25
CA ALA A 216 -2.69 -22.69 56.40
C ALA A 216 -3.66 -22.35 57.54
N ALA A 217 -4.82 -21.77 57.24
CA ALA A 217 -5.88 -21.49 58.21
C ALA A 217 -6.43 -22.79 58.82
N ALA A 218 -6.74 -23.80 58.00
CA ALA A 218 -7.21 -25.10 58.46
C ALA A 218 -6.19 -25.83 59.36
N LYS A 219 -4.88 -25.71 59.07
CA LYS A 219 -3.83 -26.28 59.91
C LYS A 219 -3.75 -25.56 61.26
N ARG A 220 -3.83 -24.22 61.28
CA ARG A 220 -3.85 -23.42 62.52
C ARG A 220 -5.05 -23.75 63.40
N GLU A 221 -6.24 -23.90 62.84
CA GLU A 221 -7.44 -24.29 63.60
C GLU A 221 -7.32 -25.71 64.17
N LYS A 222 -6.77 -26.67 63.41
CA LYS A 222 -6.47 -28.02 63.93
C LYS A 222 -5.44 -28.01 65.06
N GLU A 223 -4.41 -27.18 64.98
CA GLU A 223 -3.41 -27.03 66.06
C GLU A 223 -4.02 -26.40 67.32
N LYS A 224 -4.86 -25.36 67.17
CA LYS A 224 -5.59 -24.76 68.30
C LYS A 224 -6.53 -25.75 68.98
N ALA A 225 -7.29 -26.53 68.20
CA ALA A 225 -8.17 -27.56 68.75
C ALA A 225 -7.38 -28.65 69.51
N ARG A 226 -6.21 -29.04 69.00
CA ARG A 226 -5.32 -30.02 69.67
C ARG A 226 -4.69 -29.45 70.94
N SER A 227 -4.28 -28.19 70.95
CA SER A 227 -3.71 -27.56 72.15
C SER A 227 -4.77 -27.35 73.23
N ALA A 228 -5.99 -26.95 72.85
CA ALA A 228 -7.12 -26.86 73.77
C ALA A 228 -7.45 -28.23 74.40
N LEU A 229 -7.52 -29.29 73.60
CA LEU A 229 -7.73 -30.66 74.10
C LEU A 229 -6.62 -31.11 75.06
N LYS A 230 -5.35 -30.82 74.74
CA LYS A 230 -4.22 -31.13 75.63
C LYS A 230 -4.32 -30.36 76.96
N LYS A 231 -4.73 -29.09 76.92
CA LYS A 231 -4.89 -28.25 78.11
C LYS A 231 -6.01 -28.77 79.00
N ALA A 232 -7.20 -29.02 78.45
CA ALA A 232 -8.34 -29.56 79.20
C ALA A 232 -8.03 -30.94 79.83
N ARG A 233 -7.32 -31.81 79.10
CA ARG A 233 -6.83 -33.10 79.64
C ARG A 233 -5.86 -32.93 80.81
N LYS A 234 -4.94 -31.97 80.70
CA LYS A 234 -3.95 -31.68 81.75
C LYS A 234 -4.65 -31.14 83.00
N GLU A 235 -5.62 -30.24 82.84
CA GLU A 235 -6.39 -29.66 83.94
C GLU A 235 -7.21 -30.72 84.69
N LEU A 236 -7.87 -31.64 83.95
CA LEU A 236 -8.58 -32.77 84.56
C LEU A 236 -7.64 -33.74 85.28
N LYS A 237 -6.44 -33.98 84.73
CA LYS A 237 -5.41 -34.82 85.38
C LYS A 237 -4.84 -34.17 86.64
N SER A 238 -4.57 -32.86 86.63
CA SER A 238 -4.09 -32.14 87.81
C SER A 238 -5.09 -32.15 88.96
N LEU A 239 -6.41 -32.11 88.68
CA LEU A 239 -7.43 -32.27 89.72
C LEU A 239 -7.35 -33.63 90.45
N GLY A 240 -7.00 -34.71 89.72
CA GLY A 240 -6.79 -36.03 90.30
C GLY A 240 -5.46 -36.18 91.06
N GLU A 241 -4.43 -35.42 90.69
CA GLU A 241 -3.11 -35.48 91.33
C GLU A 241 -2.99 -34.57 92.57
N GLU A 242 -3.58 -33.37 92.52
CA GLU A 242 -3.42 -32.31 93.52
C GLU A 242 -4.60 -32.22 94.51
N GLY A 243 -5.82 -32.57 94.10
CA GLY A 243 -7.03 -32.48 94.93
C GLY A 243 -7.18 -33.65 95.92
N ALA A 244 -7.38 -33.35 97.21
CA ALA A 244 -7.59 -34.38 98.25
C ALA A 244 -8.87 -35.21 98.03
N ALA A 245 -9.90 -34.63 97.40
CA ALA A 245 -11.20 -35.27 97.17
C ALA A 245 -11.18 -36.33 96.05
N TRP A 246 -10.36 -36.14 95.00
CA TRP A 246 -10.41 -36.98 93.79
C TRP A 246 -9.20 -37.91 93.61
N ARG A 247 -8.21 -37.84 94.51
CA ARG A 247 -6.96 -38.62 94.43
C ARG A 247 -7.17 -40.14 94.41
N ALA A 248 -8.20 -40.65 95.08
CA ALA A 248 -8.55 -42.07 95.07
C ALA A 248 -9.11 -42.56 93.71
N ARG A 249 -9.66 -41.64 92.91
CA ARG A 249 -10.24 -41.92 91.57
C ARG A 249 -9.39 -41.31 90.44
N ALA A 250 -8.10 -41.10 90.66
CA ALA A 250 -7.18 -40.54 89.67
C ALA A 250 -7.08 -41.39 88.38
N SER A 251 -7.12 -42.71 88.52
CA SER A 251 -7.13 -43.66 87.38
C SER A 251 -8.39 -43.49 86.51
N ASP A 252 -9.54 -43.30 87.16
CA ASP A 252 -10.83 -43.08 86.50
C ASP A 252 -10.82 -41.75 85.72
N LEU A 253 -10.27 -40.68 86.32
CA LEU A 253 -10.12 -39.37 85.67
C LEU A 253 -9.16 -39.41 84.47
N GLU A 254 -8.11 -40.22 84.52
CA GLU A 254 -7.17 -40.40 83.40
C GLU A 254 -7.80 -41.15 82.22
N ALA A 255 -8.61 -42.17 82.50
CA ALA A 255 -9.38 -42.89 81.48
C ALA A 255 -10.38 -41.94 80.79
N VAL A 256 -11.10 -41.14 81.57
CA VAL A 256 -12.09 -40.17 81.07
C VAL A 256 -11.43 -39.04 80.28
N ALA A 257 -10.31 -38.49 80.76
CA ALA A 257 -9.54 -37.48 80.04
C ALA A 257 -9.09 -37.98 78.65
N SER A 258 -8.76 -39.26 78.53
CA SER A 258 -8.28 -39.86 77.28
C SER A 258 -9.40 -40.16 76.28
N GLY A 259 -10.62 -40.45 76.75
CA GLY A 259 -11.74 -40.92 75.94
C GLY A 259 -12.77 -39.86 75.51
N LEU A 260 -12.94 -38.77 76.26
CA LEU A 260 -13.99 -37.78 75.97
C LEU A 260 -13.57 -36.65 75.01
N PRO A 261 -14.52 -36.02 74.29
CA PRO A 261 -14.27 -34.81 73.50
C PRO A 261 -14.08 -33.57 74.41
N LEU A 262 -13.42 -32.53 73.88
CA LEU A 262 -13.04 -31.30 74.61
C LEU A 262 -14.19 -30.71 75.44
N VAL A 263 -15.37 -30.55 74.84
CA VAL A 263 -16.55 -29.94 75.48
C VAL A 263 -16.99 -30.72 76.72
N GLU A 264 -16.93 -32.05 76.66
CA GLU A 264 -17.35 -32.91 77.77
C GLU A 264 -16.28 -32.97 78.87
N ILE A 265 -14.99 -32.86 78.52
CA ILE A 265 -13.88 -32.75 79.48
C ILE A 265 -13.96 -31.42 80.23
N GLU A 266 -14.20 -30.30 79.54
CA GLU A 266 -14.34 -28.98 80.17
C GLU A 266 -15.57 -28.91 81.07
N ALA A 267 -16.70 -29.47 80.63
CA ALA A 267 -17.91 -29.58 81.45
C ALA A 267 -17.68 -30.43 82.72
N LEU A 268 -17.00 -31.57 82.58
CA LEU A 268 -16.66 -32.43 83.71
C LEU A 268 -15.70 -31.73 84.69
N HIS A 269 -14.66 -31.07 84.17
CA HIS A 269 -13.74 -30.28 84.97
C HIS A 269 -14.46 -29.16 85.74
N ALA A 270 -15.39 -28.44 85.09
CA ALA A 270 -16.20 -27.41 85.74
C ALA A 270 -17.08 -27.99 86.86
N THR A 271 -17.72 -29.14 86.65
CA THR A 271 -18.52 -29.80 87.70
C THR A 271 -17.67 -30.31 88.87
N LEU A 272 -16.49 -30.85 88.60
CA LEU A 272 -15.58 -31.35 89.64
C LEU A 272 -14.91 -30.21 90.43
N SER A 273 -14.71 -29.06 89.79
CA SER A 273 -14.14 -27.86 90.43
C SER A 273 -15.17 -27.06 91.23
N ALA A 274 -16.47 -27.31 91.08
CA ALA A 274 -17.54 -26.60 91.79
C ALA A 274 -17.70 -27.05 93.26
N GLY A 275 -17.05 -28.15 93.67
CA GLY A 275 -16.92 -28.55 95.08
C GLY A 275 -18.12 -29.26 95.71
N ASP A 276 -19.10 -29.70 94.90
CA ASP A 276 -20.18 -30.60 95.36
C ASP A 276 -19.78 -32.06 95.09
N ASP A 277 -19.37 -32.77 96.15
CA ASP A 277 -18.80 -34.10 96.04
C ASP A 277 -19.79 -35.14 95.47
N ALA A 278 -21.11 -35.00 95.75
CA ALA A 278 -22.12 -35.93 95.26
C ALA A 278 -22.42 -35.72 93.77
N ALA A 279 -22.58 -34.46 93.35
CA ALA A 279 -22.77 -34.11 91.94
C ALA A 279 -21.52 -34.42 91.10
N GLY A 280 -20.32 -34.26 91.68
CA GLY A 280 -19.06 -34.63 91.05
C GLY A 280 -18.92 -36.14 90.82
N THR A 281 -19.36 -36.97 91.77
CA THR A 281 -19.27 -38.43 91.63
C THR A 281 -20.22 -38.95 90.55
N ASP A 282 -21.45 -38.41 90.49
CA ASP A 282 -22.43 -38.78 89.48
C ASP A 282 -21.97 -38.37 88.07
N ALA A 283 -21.36 -37.18 87.95
CA ALA A 283 -20.79 -36.69 86.70
C ALA A 283 -19.61 -37.55 86.23
N LEU A 284 -18.73 -37.99 87.15
CA LEU A 284 -17.61 -38.87 86.84
C LEU A 284 -18.09 -40.27 86.41
N GLU A 285 -19.09 -40.84 87.06
CA GLU A 285 -19.64 -42.15 86.69
C GLU A 285 -20.39 -42.11 85.35
N ALA A 286 -21.13 -41.04 85.08
CA ALA A 286 -21.74 -40.81 83.77
C ALA A 286 -20.69 -40.69 82.66
N ALA A 287 -19.57 -40.01 82.94
CA ALA A 287 -18.44 -39.89 82.03
C ALA A 287 -17.72 -41.23 81.80
N LEU A 288 -17.48 -42.03 82.84
CA LEU A 288 -16.89 -43.36 82.73
C LEU A 288 -17.76 -44.32 81.92
N ARG A 289 -19.08 -44.30 82.11
CA ARG A 289 -20.03 -45.12 81.33
C ARG A 289 -19.97 -44.82 79.84
N LYS A 290 -19.71 -43.57 79.45
CA LYS A 290 -19.56 -43.18 78.04
C LYS A 290 -18.21 -43.61 77.43
N VAL A 291 -17.18 -43.83 78.26
CA VAL A 291 -15.84 -44.21 77.79
C VAL A 291 -15.65 -45.73 77.80
N LEU A 292 -16.31 -46.44 78.72
CA LEU A 292 -16.19 -47.88 78.93
C LEU A 292 -17.37 -48.71 78.40
N GLY A 293 -18.46 -48.06 77.99
CA GLY A 293 -19.63 -48.68 77.34
C GLY A 293 -19.66 -48.37 75.85
#